data_AF-A0A2E0VRI0-F1
#
_entry.id   AF-A0A2E0VRI0-F1
#
_cell.length_a   1.000
_cell.length_b   1.000
_cell.length_c   1.000
_cell.angle_alpha   90.00
_cell.angle_beta   90.00
_cell.angle_gamma   90.00
#
_symmetry.space_group_name_H-M   'P 1'
#
loop_
_entity.id
_entity.type
_entity.pdbx_description
1 polymer ?
#
loop_
_entity_poly.entity_id
_entity_poly.type
_entity_poly.pdbx_seq_one_letter_code
_entity_poly.pdbx_strand_id
1 'polypeptide(L)'
;MRLCVSELHWDVDSLQKLLRHSPTEFVYEAKLSLDYISTEKHPPMEFTLEGWLSHNGLKTWVSGDGELHFNANAAEYTNLMGLTFRLNLRALGIEPPVPGLAEDFEAVVVQALLQKDKN
;
A
#
# COMPACT_ATOMS: atom_id res chain seq x y z
N MET A 1 1.66 7.19 0.55
CA MET A 1 2.52 6.00 0.77
C MET A 1 3.66 6.02 -0.24
N ARG A 2 4.87 5.60 0.15
CA ARG A 2 6.02 5.44 -0.75
C ARG A 2 6.52 4.02 -0.64
N LEU A 3 6.90 3.41 -1.76
CA LEU A 3 7.44 2.06 -1.83
C LEU A 3 8.63 2.05 -2.79
N CYS A 4 9.80 1.69 -2.27
CA CYS A 4 10.99 1.46 -3.08
C CYS A 4 11.06 -0.01 -3.50
N VAL A 5 11.19 -0.28 -4.81
CA VAL A 5 11.28 -1.67 -5.32
C VAL A 5 12.51 -2.40 -4.78
N SER A 6 13.59 -1.66 -4.48
CA SER A 6 14.80 -2.19 -3.88
C SER A 6 14.63 -2.74 -2.46
N GLU A 7 13.57 -2.32 -1.75
CA GLU A 7 13.23 -2.77 -0.41
C GLU A 7 12.31 -4.01 -0.41
N LEU A 8 11.82 -4.42 -1.59
CA LEU A 8 10.96 -5.59 -1.72
C LEU A 8 11.76 -6.88 -1.46
N HIS A 9 11.16 -7.74 -0.64
CA HIS A 9 11.64 -9.09 -0.41
C HIS A 9 11.00 -10.08 -1.36
N TRP A 10 11.81 -10.96 -1.95
CA TRP A 10 11.36 -12.01 -2.86
C TRP A 10 12.06 -13.33 -2.50
N ASP A 11 11.30 -14.42 -2.50
CA ASP A 11 11.82 -15.78 -2.23
C ASP A 11 12.65 -16.37 -3.41
N VAL A 12 12.79 -15.61 -4.49
CA VAL A 12 13.55 -16.01 -5.68
C VAL A 12 14.85 -15.19 -5.73
N ASP A 13 15.97 -15.83 -5.38
CA ASP A 13 17.29 -15.19 -5.26
C ASP A 13 17.72 -14.37 -6.49
N SER A 14 17.45 -14.88 -7.71
CA SER A 14 17.80 -14.19 -8.95
C SER A 14 16.99 -12.90 -9.12
N LEU A 15 15.70 -12.93 -8.80
CA LEU A 15 14.82 -11.77 -8.81
C LEU A 15 15.19 -10.77 -7.71
N GLN A 16 15.48 -11.27 -6.51
CA GLN A 16 15.92 -10.45 -5.39
C GLN A 16 17.20 -9.67 -5.72
N LYS A 17 18.19 -10.32 -6.36
CA LYS A 17 19.43 -9.66 -6.82
C LYS A 17 19.18 -8.61 -7.89
N LEU A 18 18.29 -8.90 -8.84
CA LEU A 18 17.93 -7.97 -9.91
C LEU A 18 17.27 -6.70 -9.35
N LEU A 19 16.33 -6.86 -8.42
CA LEU A 19 15.51 -5.75 -7.92
C LEU A 19 16.17 -4.93 -6.81
N ARG A 20 17.16 -5.48 -6.08
CA ARG A 20 17.88 -4.78 -5.00
C ARG A 20 18.54 -3.46 -5.43
N HIS A 21 18.89 -3.34 -6.70
CA HIS A 21 19.50 -2.12 -7.26
C HIS A 21 18.52 -1.28 -8.10
N SER A 22 17.23 -1.63 -8.08
CA SER A 22 16.22 -0.88 -8.83
C SER A 22 16.07 0.54 -8.25
N PRO A 23 16.17 1.59 -9.09
CA PRO A 23 15.86 2.95 -8.67
C PRO A 23 14.35 3.23 -8.66
N THR A 24 13.52 2.24 -9.02
CA THR A 24 12.08 2.42 -9.13
C THR A 24 11.44 2.64 -7.77
N GLU A 25 10.69 3.74 -7.69
CA GLU A 25 9.88 4.10 -6.54
C GLU A 25 8.43 4.31 -7.00
N PHE A 26 7.50 3.76 -6.22
CA PHE A 26 6.08 4.01 -6.34
C PHE A 26 5.64 4.99 -5.25
N VAL A 27 4.94 6.05 -5.65
CA VAL A 27 4.35 7.03 -4.73
C VAL A 27 2.85 7.04 -4.93
N TYR A 28 2.13 6.73 -3.86
CA TYR A 28 0.67 6.76 -3.83
C TYR A 28 0.16 7.93 -2.99
N GLU A 29 -0.54 8.85 -3.65
CA GLU A 29 -1.15 10.04 -3.06
C GLU A 29 -2.66 9.91 -3.16
N ALA A 30 -3.33 9.74 -2.02
CA ALA A 30 -4.75 9.43 -1.99
C ALA A 30 -5.50 10.20 -0.91
N LYS A 31 -6.80 10.32 -1.15
CA LYS A 31 -7.76 10.79 -0.16
C LYS A 31 -8.54 9.57 0.35
N LEU A 32 -8.60 9.43 1.67
CA LEU A 32 -9.49 8.48 2.32
C LEU A 32 -10.93 9.02 2.22
N SER A 33 -11.90 8.14 1.99
CA SER A 33 -13.33 8.50 2.10
C SER A 33 -13.81 8.72 3.55
N LEU A 34 -12.89 8.70 4.51
CA LEU A 34 -13.13 9.03 5.92
C LEU A 34 -12.92 10.53 6.16
N ASP A 35 -13.90 11.17 6.81
CA ASP A 35 -13.78 12.56 7.24
C ASP A 35 -12.75 12.75 8.36
N TYR A 36 -12.61 11.75 9.24
CA TYR A 36 -11.61 11.72 10.29
C TYR A 36 -11.22 10.28 10.65
N ILE A 37 -9.97 10.08 11.09
CA ILE A 37 -9.52 8.84 11.70
C ILE A 37 -9.62 9.01 13.21
N SER A 38 -10.54 8.28 13.85
CA SER A 38 -10.54 8.19 15.31
C SER A 38 -9.41 7.28 15.75
N THR A 39 -8.55 7.76 16.65
CA THR A 39 -7.56 6.90 17.30
C THR A 39 -8.08 6.32 18.62
N GLU A 40 -9.31 6.63 19.00
CA GLU A 40 -9.96 6.08 20.18
C GLU A 40 -10.63 4.74 19.88
N LYS A 41 -11.13 4.04 20.91
CA LYS A 41 -11.81 2.75 20.73
C LYS A 41 -13.01 2.89 19.80
N HIS A 42 -12.96 2.19 18.67
CA HIS A 42 -14.03 2.15 17.68
C HIS A 42 -14.25 0.71 17.17
N PRO A 43 -15.45 0.36 16.66
CA PRO A 43 -15.62 -0.87 15.88
C PRO A 43 -14.81 -0.82 14.58
N PRO A 44 -14.51 -1.96 13.92
CA PRO A 44 -13.87 -1.94 12.62
C PRO A 44 -14.56 -0.98 11.65
N MET A 45 -13.78 -0.16 10.95
CA MET A 45 -14.29 0.79 9.96
C MET A 45 -13.82 0.39 8.58
N GLU A 46 -14.74 0.28 7.64
CA GLU A 46 -14.44 0.06 6.23
C GLU A 46 -14.54 1.41 5.49
N PHE A 47 -13.66 1.61 4.51
CA PHE A 47 -13.64 2.82 3.69
C PHE A 47 -13.09 2.51 2.31
N THR A 48 -13.40 3.37 1.35
CA THR A 48 -12.73 3.39 0.04
C THR A 48 -11.65 4.46 0.02
N LEU A 49 -10.69 4.28 -0.88
CA LEU A 49 -9.65 5.25 -1.15
C LEU A 49 -9.43 5.37 -2.64
N GLU A 50 -9.13 6.59 -3.07
CA GLU A 50 -8.87 6.89 -4.46
C GLU A 50 -7.79 7.97 -4.57
N GLY A 51 -6.92 7.81 -5.56
CA GLY A 51 -5.72 8.61 -5.65
C GLY A 51 -4.82 8.30 -6.85
N TRP A 52 -3.71 9.02 -6.92
CA TRP A 52 -2.71 8.86 -7.97
C TRP A 52 -1.58 7.96 -7.49
N LEU A 53 -1.36 6.85 -8.20
CA LEU A 53 -0.15 6.05 -8.12
C LEU A 53 0.84 6.51 -9.18
N SER A 54 2.02 6.94 -8.75
CA SER A 54 3.03 7.53 -9.62
C SER A 54 4.34 6.75 -9.55
N HIS A 55 4.98 6.52 -10.70
CA HIS A 55 6.37 6.05 -10.81
C HIS A 55 6.94 6.46 -12.18
N ASN A 56 8.24 6.74 -12.26
CA ASN A 56 8.92 7.11 -13.52
C ASN A 56 8.20 8.21 -14.35
N GLY A 57 7.51 9.14 -13.69
CA GLY A 57 6.73 10.21 -14.33
C GLY A 57 5.35 9.77 -14.87
N LEU A 58 5.04 8.47 -14.91
CA LEU A 58 3.70 7.98 -15.17
C LEU A 58 2.82 8.18 -13.94
N LYS A 59 1.58 8.59 -14.16
CA LYS A 59 0.53 8.68 -13.12
C LYS A 59 -0.68 7.87 -13.54
N THR A 60 -1.10 6.96 -12.67
CA THR A 60 -2.28 6.12 -12.87
C THR A 60 -3.27 6.38 -11.74
N TRP A 61 -4.54 6.64 -12.08
CA TRP A 61 -5.59 6.75 -11.08
C TRP A 61 -5.94 5.35 -10.56
N VAL A 62 -5.88 5.16 -9.26
CA VAL A 62 -6.09 3.87 -8.60
C VAL A 62 -7.06 4.06 -7.43
N SER A 63 -8.07 3.19 -7.38
CA SER A 63 -8.93 3.01 -6.23
C SER A 63 -8.60 1.72 -5.47
N GLY A 64 -8.98 1.70 -4.20
CA GLY A 64 -8.82 0.55 -3.33
C GLY A 64 -9.84 0.55 -2.20
N ASP A 65 -9.84 -0.55 -1.48
CA ASP A 65 -10.64 -0.77 -0.29
C ASP A 65 -9.72 -0.71 0.94
N GLY A 66 -10.23 -0.22 2.05
CA GLY A 66 -9.47 -0.07 3.28
C GLY A 66 -10.28 -0.45 4.51
N GLU A 67 -9.57 -0.91 5.52
CA GLU A 67 -10.12 -1.26 6.82
C GLU A 67 -9.27 -0.65 7.93
N LEU A 68 -9.92 -0.21 9.01
CA LEU A 68 -9.28 0.29 10.21
C LEU A 68 -9.75 -0.48 11.42
N HIS A 69 -8.81 -1.11 12.11
CA HIS A 69 -9.06 -1.91 13.31
C HIS A 69 -8.38 -1.30 14.52
N PHE A 70 -9.17 -1.01 15.56
CA PHE A 70 -8.63 -0.59 16.85
C PHE A 70 -7.96 -1.76 17.56
N ASN A 71 -6.69 -1.58 17.93
CA ASN A 71 -5.94 -2.56 18.69
C ASN A 71 -5.93 -2.20 20.17
N ALA A 72 -6.84 -2.81 20.94
CA ALA A 72 -7.00 -2.54 22.37
C ALA A 72 -5.82 -3.01 23.23
N ASN A 73 -4.93 -3.86 22.70
CA ASN A 73 -3.91 -4.57 23.46
C ASN A 73 -2.48 -4.12 23.17
N ALA A 74 -2.29 -3.14 22.28
CA ALA A 74 -0.97 -2.64 21.93
C ALA A 74 -0.62 -1.38 22.72
N ALA A 75 0.53 -1.40 23.38
CA ALA A 75 1.03 -0.27 24.17
C ALA A 75 1.51 0.90 23.29
N GLU A 76 1.83 0.65 22.02
CA GLU A 76 2.51 1.61 21.13
C GLU A 76 1.67 2.02 19.90
N TYR A 77 0.78 1.15 19.42
CA TYR A 77 -0.05 1.39 18.24
C TYR A 77 -1.51 1.25 18.60
N THR A 78 -2.32 2.23 18.23
CA THR A 78 -3.73 2.23 18.61
C THR A 78 -4.62 1.67 17.52
N ASN A 79 -4.19 1.74 16.25
CA ASN A 79 -4.96 1.22 15.13
C ASN A 79 -4.07 0.53 14.09
N LEU A 80 -4.63 -0.49 13.45
CA LEU A 80 -4.08 -1.15 12.27
C LEU A 80 -4.94 -0.79 11.07
N MET A 81 -4.31 -0.23 10.04
CA MET A 81 -4.94 0.10 8.77
C MET A 81 -4.52 -0.93 7.73
N GLY A 82 -5.49 -1.63 7.15
CA GLY A 82 -5.30 -2.49 5.98
C GLY A 82 -5.80 -1.76 4.73
N LEU A 83 -5.05 -1.84 3.64
CA LEU A 83 -5.45 -1.32 2.32
C LEU A 83 -5.26 -2.42 1.28
N THR A 84 -6.24 -2.59 0.41
CA THR A 84 -6.21 -3.56 -0.68
C THR A 84 -6.45 -2.86 -2.01
N PHE A 85 -5.57 -3.11 -2.98
CA PHE A 85 -5.65 -2.58 -4.33
C PHE A 85 -5.68 -3.71 -5.34
N ARG A 86 -6.54 -3.61 -6.34
CA ARG A 86 -6.52 -4.48 -7.52
C ARG A 86 -5.91 -3.69 -8.66
N LEU A 87 -4.75 -4.13 -9.13
CA LEU A 87 -3.89 -3.40 -10.06
C LEU A 87 -3.59 -4.23 -11.28
N ASN A 88 -3.18 -3.56 -12.35
CA ASN A 88 -2.75 -4.21 -13.59
C ASN A 88 -1.36 -3.69 -13.99
N LEU A 89 -0.42 -4.60 -14.25
CA LEU A 89 0.98 -4.28 -14.58
C LEU A 89 1.08 -3.33 -15.78
N ARG A 90 0.36 -3.60 -16.88
CA ARG A 90 0.41 -2.76 -18.09
C ARG A 90 -0.23 -1.40 -17.89
N ALA A 91 -1.31 -1.30 -17.12
CA ALA A 91 -1.92 -0.02 -16.75
C ALA A 91 -0.97 0.84 -15.89
N LEU A 92 -0.03 0.20 -15.19
CA LEU A 92 1.09 0.83 -14.53
C LEU A 92 2.31 1.00 -15.44
N GLY A 93 2.24 0.71 -16.75
CA GLY A 93 3.41 0.81 -17.63
C GLY A 93 4.56 -0.12 -17.25
N ILE A 94 4.27 -1.22 -16.55
CA ILE A 94 5.22 -2.27 -16.20
C ILE A 94 5.00 -3.43 -17.17
N GLU A 95 6.03 -3.78 -17.93
CA GLU A 95 5.98 -4.99 -18.75
C GLU A 95 6.10 -6.24 -17.85
N PRO A 96 5.22 -7.24 -18.01
CA PRO A 96 5.34 -8.49 -17.27
C PRO A 96 6.72 -9.12 -17.50
N PRO A 97 7.49 -9.45 -16.43
CA PRO A 97 8.86 -9.91 -16.56
C PRO A 97 9.00 -11.32 -17.16
N VAL A 98 7.90 -12.07 -17.24
CA VAL A 98 7.89 -13.46 -17.72
C VAL A 98 6.65 -13.70 -18.60
N PRO A 99 6.78 -14.40 -19.75
CA PRO A 99 5.63 -14.78 -20.57
C PRO A 99 4.60 -15.61 -19.79
N GLY A 100 3.32 -15.26 -19.91
CA GLY A 100 2.23 -15.97 -19.25
C GLY A 100 1.97 -15.57 -17.79
N LEU A 101 2.75 -14.63 -17.22
CA LEU A 101 2.41 -14.02 -15.94
C LEU A 101 1.11 -13.21 -16.08
N ALA A 102 0.20 -13.40 -15.13
CA ALA A 102 -1.02 -12.60 -15.06
C ALA A 102 -0.68 -11.13 -14.90
N GLU A 103 -1.38 -10.28 -15.66
CA GLU A 103 -1.15 -8.83 -15.61
C GLU A 103 -1.87 -8.21 -14.41
N ASP A 104 -2.97 -8.82 -13.96
CA ASP A 104 -3.71 -8.38 -12.78
C ASP A 104 -3.07 -8.94 -11.51
N PHE A 105 -2.94 -8.10 -10.50
CA PHE A 105 -2.39 -8.46 -9.20
C PHE A 105 -3.08 -7.69 -8.08
N GLU A 106 -3.01 -8.25 -6.88
CA GLU A 106 -3.48 -7.61 -5.66
C GLU A 106 -2.29 -7.08 -4.87
N ALA A 107 -2.36 -5.83 -4.43
CA ALA A 107 -1.41 -5.24 -3.50
C ALA A 107 -2.11 -5.01 -2.17
N VAL A 108 -1.57 -5.62 -1.12
CA VAL A 108 -2.06 -5.48 0.25
C VAL A 108 -1.03 -4.68 1.07
N VAL A 109 -1.48 -3.62 1.72
CA VAL A 109 -0.66 -2.76 2.56
C VAL A 109 -1.22 -2.80 3.97
N VAL A 110 -0.36 -3.08 4.95
CA VAL A 110 -0.71 -3.02 6.37
C VAL A 110 0.13 -1.94 7.02
N GLN A 111 -0.52 -0.98 7.67
CA GLN A 111 0.12 0.13 8.35
C GLN A 111 -0.36 0.21 9.80
N ALA A 112 0.58 0.19 10.74
CA ALA A 112 0.29 0.52 12.14
C ALA A 112 0.25 2.04 12.32
N LEU A 113 -0.81 2.54 12.95
CA LEU A 113 -0.98 3.94 13.30
C LEU A 113 -0.68 4.12 14.79
N LEU A 114 0.34 4.93 15.06
CA LEU A 114 0.80 5.25 16.42
C LEU A 114 -0.24 6.06 17.19
N GLN A 115 -0.23 5.88 18.50
CA GLN A 115 -1.00 6.73 19.40
C GLN A 115 -0.49 8.17 19.30
N LYS A 116 -1.39 9.15 19.23
CA LYS A 116 -0.99 10.55 19.37
C LYS A 116 -0.48 10.74 20.81
N ASP A 117 0.75 11.24 20.96
CA ASP A 117 1.31 11.58 22.28
C ASP A 117 0.33 12.50 23.04
N LYS A 118 -0.04 12.07 24.25
CA LYS A 118 -0.83 12.89 25.17
C LYS A 118 0.11 13.87 25.87
N ASN A 119 0.55 14.91 25.15
CA ASN A 119 1.11 16.11 25.77
C ASN A 119 0.04 17.19 25.89
#